data_AF-A0A1Q7PP17-F1
#
_entry.id   AF-A0A1Q7PP17-F1
#
_cell.length_a   1.000
_cell.length_b   1.000
_cell.length_c   1.000
_cell.angle_alpha   90.00
_cell.angle_beta   90.00
_cell.angle_gamma   90.00
#
_symmetry.space_group_name_H-M   'P 1'
#
loop_
_entity.id
_entity.type
_entity.pdbx_description
1 polymer ?
#
loop_
_entity_poly.entity_id
_entity_poly.type
_entity_poly.pdbx_seq_one_letter_code
_entity_poly.pdbx_strand_id
1 'polypeptide(L)'
;LENIFDNLLIGTSERSALENFIEDRLHPRFVYFSDYKKILGNIDLEEFLRETRGIRPKGLEYVEEFDKAETVMNLFYLADLDADKLDDAQNSPSRLIKLLHTASRKLSDRLNPAWKGDPIHVELRWNPGNILSVVISDVHKDGTVTNTGLLNRRAEGFKWTFSFIVNFAAETQKAELKEAILLLDEPARNLHPAQQRGITDLLKGLAGSNQILYATHSPFMIFDYTPGNLLVVELDKRRHLSRIYYEYWNADEQTLIPILYGLSKGLVESIMDRQIGFNSRPVIIVETMADCMYLNAFDKFLKDPNLSMNPLNIVPAFNKNSVMSLATFYRNHGYDTFVLLDNTEESRQISTQLQTNGFNSVQMIFFELAGQPKQFLEDLLAYDDYLFAVNQTYEVKLRKEGYKALTTDIVSSKGRKSIVDNLNEIWKENQHLGWEKFDREEICRYICEKIALGEADFLSDKTKDQFRVLYRLIVERIRQNQNLVSQTTIPYTR
;
A
#
# COMPACT_ATOMS: atom_id res chain seq x y z
N LEU A 1 -14.28 2.70 52.67
CA LEU A 1 -13.19 1.94 52.02
C LEU A 1 -12.81 0.71 52.86
N GLU A 2 -12.53 0.85 54.17
CA GLU A 2 -12.23 -0.29 55.06
C GLU A 2 -13.33 -1.37 55.11
N ASN A 3 -14.59 -1.00 55.37
CA ASN A 3 -15.73 -1.94 55.39
C ASN A 3 -15.99 -2.70 54.06
N ILE A 4 -15.41 -2.28 52.94
CA ILE A 4 -15.56 -2.94 51.63
C ILE A 4 -14.46 -3.98 51.44
N PHE A 5 -13.23 -3.67 51.89
CA PHE A 5 -12.12 -4.62 51.91
C PHE A 5 -12.41 -5.81 52.82
N ASP A 6 -13.00 -5.57 54.00
CA ASP A 6 -13.33 -6.64 54.95
C ASP A 6 -14.36 -7.64 54.41
N ASN A 7 -15.28 -7.18 53.54
CA ASN A 7 -16.27 -8.05 52.88
C ASN A 7 -15.69 -8.87 51.71
N LEU A 8 -14.54 -8.46 51.14
CA LEU A 8 -13.81 -9.19 50.10
C LEU A 8 -12.86 -10.27 50.65
N LEU A 9 -12.63 -10.28 51.97
CA LEU A 9 -11.70 -11.18 52.66
C LEU A 9 -12.33 -12.46 53.21
N ILE A 10 -13.64 -12.67 53.01
CA ILE A 10 -14.33 -13.88 53.50
C ILE A 10 -14.00 -15.06 52.58
N GLY A 11 -12.91 -15.77 52.89
CA GLY A 11 -12.51 -17.03 52.24
C GLY A 11 -11.46 -16.90 51.13
N THR A 12 -10.95 -15.70 50.86
CA THR A 12 -9.94 -15.38 49.83
C THR A 12 -8.71 -14.70 50.45
N SER A 13 -7.54 -14.87 49.85
CA SER A 13 -6.31 -14.19 50.31
C SER A 13 -6.44 -12.66 50.15
N GLU A 14 -5.74 -11.86 50.96
CA GLU A 14 -5.68 -10.39 50.80
C GLU A 14 -5.29 -9.95 49.39
N ARG A 15 -4.42 -10.72 48.74
CA ARG A 15 -4.04 -10.52 47.35
C ARG A 15 -5.22 -10.72 46.40
N SER A 16 -5.98 -11.81 46.56
CA SER A 16 -7.16 -12.10 45.71
C SER A 16 -8.27 -11.07 45.94
N ALA A 17 -8.45 -10.62 47.17
CA ALA A 17 -9.39 -9.55 47.51
C ALA A 17 -8.99 -8.22 46.83
N LEU A 18 -7.70 -7.88 46.84
CA LEU A 18 -7.16 -6.71 46.16
C LEU A 18 -7.25 -6.83 44.62
N GLU A 19 -6.91 -7.99 44.05
CA GLU A 19 -7.04 -8.28 42.62
C GLU A 19 -8.50 -8.12 42.15
N ASN A 20 -9.46 -8.70 42.89
CA ASN A 20 -10.89 -8.55 42.61
C ASN A 20 -11.36 -7.10 42.75
N PHE A 21 -10.89 -6.37 43.78
CA PHE A 21 -11.23 -4.96 43.96
C PHE A 21 -10.71 -4.11 42.79
N ILE A 22 -9.46 -4.33 42.37
CA ILE A 22 -8.87 -3.63 41.23
C ILE A 22 -9.64 -3.96 39.95
N GLU A 23 -9.98 -5.23 39.73
CA GLU A 23 -10.72 -5.66 38.54
C GLU A 23 -12.15 -5.08 38.47
N ASP A 24 -12.85 -4.98 39.60
CA ASP A 24 -14.25 -4.53 39.68
C ASP A 24 -14.41 -3.01 39.87
N ARG A 25 -13.35 -2.28 40.26
CA ARG A 25 -13.46 -0.86 40.61
C ARG A 25 -12.47 0.06 39.92
N LEU A 26 -11.35 -0.43 39.40
CA LEU A 26 -10.34 0.42 38.77
C LEU A 26 -10.62 0.56 37.26
N HIS A 27 -11.26 1.67 36.89
CA HIS A 27 -11.45 2.08 35.50
C HIS A 27 -10.54 3.28 35.14
N PRO A 28 -10.07 3.38 33.88
CA PRO A 28 -10.30 2.45 32.78
C PRO A 28 -9.48 1.15 32.91
N ARG A 29 -10.01 0.05 32.38
CA ARG A 29 -9.29 -1.23 32.31
C ARG A 29 -8.21 -1.14 31.24
N PHE A 30 -6.99 -1.59 31.53
CA PHE A 30 -5.92 -1.66 30.53
C PHE A 30 -5.78 -3.08 30.02
N VAL A 31 -5.82 -3.26 28.70
CA VAL A 31 -5.56 -4.55 28.05
C VAL A 31 -4.42 -4.39 27.08
N TYR A 32 -3.32 -5.11 27.34
CA TYR A 32 -2.13 -5.10 26.50
C TYR A 32 -2.05 -6.39 25.68
N PHE A 33 -1.95 -6.22 24.36
CA PHE A 33 -1.84 -7.29 23.39
C PHE A 33 -0.38 -7.40 22.93
N SER A 34 0.38 -8.30 23.57
CA SER A 34 1.83 -8.41 23.38
C SER A 34 2.26 -9.54 22.43
N ASP A 35 1.58 -10.69 22.48
CA ASP A 35 1.99 -11.89 21.74
C ASP A 35 0.78 -12.71 21.30
N TYR A 36 0.64 -12.90 19.99
CA TYR A 36 -0.44 -13.71 19.42
C TYR A 36 0.01 -15.15 19.27
N LYS A 37 -0.62 -16.04 20.03
CA LYS A 37 -0.30 -17.48 20.02
C LYS A 37 -0.91 -18.15 18.78
N LYS A 38 -0.09 -18.94 18.08
CA LYS A 38 -0.51 -19.65 16.86
C LYS A 38 -1.50 -20.77 17.19
N ILE A 39 -2.52 -20.91 16.33
CA ILE A 39 -3.48 -22.00 16.28
C ILE A 39 -3.14 -22.87 15.08
N LEU A 40 -2.75 -24.11 15.34
CA LEU A 40 -2.46 -25.18 14.39
C LEU A 40 -3.76 -25.81 13.89
N GLY A 41 -4.80 -25.87 14.72
CA GLY A 41 -6.10 -26.45 14.40
C GLY A 41 -6.18 -27.95 14.63
N ASN A 42 -5.34 -28.48 15.51
CA ASN A 42 -5.35 -29.85 16.02
C ASN A 42 -5.33 -29.77 17.53
N ILE A 43 -6.39 -30.26 18.17
CA ILE A 43 -6.60 -30.11 19.60
C ILE A 43 -6.72 -31.51 20.20
N ASP A 44 -5.78 -31.88 21.07
CA ASP A 44 -5.94 -33.03 21.95
C ASP A 44 -6.85 -32.63 23.11
N LEU A 45 -8.07 -33.17 23.11
CA LEU A 45 -9.07 -32.79 24.10
C LEU A 45 -8.80 -33.37 25.48
N GLU A 46 -8.14 -34.53 25.56
CA GLU A 46 -7.81 -35.14 26.85
C GLU A 46 -6.72 -34.32 27.54
N GLU A 47 -5.68 -33.92 26.79
CA GLU A 47 -4.65 -33.02 27.28
C GLU A 47 -5.23 -31.65 27.66
N PHE A 48 -6.07 -31.07 26.81
CA PHE A 48 -6.75 -29.80 27.08
C PHE A 48 -7.59 -29.83 28.37
N LEU A 49 -8.39 -30.89 28.57
CA LEU A 49 -9.21 -31.07 29.78
C LEU A 49 -8.35 -31.29 31.04
N ARG A 50 -7.17 -31.92 30.91
CA ARG A 50 -6.24 -32.09 32.03
C ARG A 50 -5.55 -30.78 32.41
N GLU A 51 -5.12 -30.00 31.43
CA GLU A 51 -4.51 -28.68 31.67
C GLU A 51 -5.50 -27.70 32.32
N THR A 52 -6.73 -27.64 31.82
CA THR A 52 -7.80 -26.80 32.39
C THR A 52 -8.15 -27.19 33.84
N ARG A 53 -7.99 -28.48 34.21
CA ARG A 53 -8.18 -28.99 35.58
C ARG A 53 -6.94 -28.85 36.48
N GLY A 54 -5.87 -28.20 36.01
CA GLY A 54 -4.66 -27.93 36.81
C GLY A 54 -3.76 -29.15 37.02
N ILE A 55 -3.95 -30.23 36.25
CA ILE A 55 -3.15 -31.45 36.36
C ILE A 55 -1.89 -31.29 35.49
N ARG A 56 -0.73 -31.05 36.10
CA ARG A 56 0.54 -30.89 35.36
C ARG A 56 0.83 -32.12 34.47
N PRO A 57 1.26 -31.94 33.22
CA PRO A 57 1.62 -33.05 32.34
C PRO A 57 2.83 -33.81 32.89
N LYS A 58 2.83 -35.15 32.77
CA LYS A 58 4.06 -35.93 32.87
C LYS A 58 4.91 -35.52 31.68
N GLY A 59 6.16 -35.14 31.92
CA GLY A 59 7.10 -34.73 30.87
C GLY A 59 7.02 -35.66 29.66
N LEU A 60 6.43 -35.13 28.60
CA LEU A 60 6.43 -35.67 27.25
C LEU A 60 6.94 -34.53 26.40
N GLU A 61 7.96 -34.80 25.61
CA GLU A 61 8.44 -33.90 24.57
C GLU A 61 7.22 -33.42 23.79
N TYR A 62 6.95 -32.11 23.83
CA TYR A 62 5.88 -31.48 23.06
C TYR A 62 6.09 -31.87 21.60
N VAL A 63 5.25 -32.76 21.09
CA VAL A 63 5.14 -32.95 19.64
C VAL A 63 4.57 -31.63 19.13
N GLU A 64 5.31 -30.92 18.28
CA GLU A 64 4.98 -29.57 17.76
C GLU A 64 3.68 -29.51 16.92
N GLU A 65 2.75 -30.46 17.06
CA GLU A 65 1.56 -30.63 16.23
C GLU A 65 0.22 -30.23 16.90
N PHE A 66 0.16 -30.00 18.22
CA PHE A 66 -1.09 -29.68 18.94
C PHE A 66 -1.15 -28.26 19.50
N ASP A 67 -2.39 -27.74 19.62
CA ASP A 67 -2.69 -26.41 20.15
C ASP A 67 -2.54 -26.32 21.67
N LYS A 68 -2.01 -25.19 22.16
CA LYS A 68 -1.90 -24.90 23.60
C LYS A 68 -3.28 -24.63 24.20
N ALA A 69 -3.52 -25.01 25.46
CA ALA A 69 -4.85 -24.87 26.06
C ALA A 69 -5.43 -23.44 26.02
N GLU A 70 -4.61 -22.41 26.18
CA GLU A 70 -5.09 -21.02 26.14
C GLU A 70 -5.67 -20.61 24.77
N THR A 71 -5.04 -21.03 23.67
CA THR A 71 -5.56 -20.73 22.33
C THR A 71 -6.82 -21.54 22.02
N VAL A 72 -6.88 -22.78 22.53
CA VAL A 72 -8.08 -23.62 22.49
C VAL A 72 -9.23 -22.96 23.26
N MET A 73 -8.97 -22.40 24.44
CA MET A 73 -9.99 -21.67 25.22
C MET A 73 -10.51 -20.44 24.46
N ASN A 74 -9.64 -19.72 23.73
CA ASN A 74 -10.06 -18.58 22.91
C ASN A 74 -10.96 -19.04 21.76
N LEU A 75 -10.59 -20.12 21.07
CA LEU A 75 -11.41 -20.73 20.02
C LEU A 75 -12.77 -21.18 20.58
N PHE A 76 -12.78 -21.92 21.69
CA PHE A 76 -14.00 -22.45 22.31
C PHE A 76 -14.92 -21.32 22.78
N TYR A 77 -14.35 -20.25 23.35
CA TYR A 77 -15.11 -19.08 23.75
C TYR A 77 -15.81 -18.41 22.56
N LEU A 78 -15.11 -18.20 21.44
CA LEU A 78 -15.74 -17.65 20.23
C LEU A 78 -16.80 -18.57 19.64
N ALA A 79 -16.56 -19.87 19.72
CA ALA A 79 -17.49 -20.90 19.28
C ALA A 79 -18.71 -21.04 20.20
N ASP A 80 -18.67 -20.46 21.40
CA ASP A 80 -19.61 -20.75 22.50
C ASP A 80 -19.73 -22.27 22.72
N LEU A 81 -18.55 -22.92 22.77
CA LEU A 81 -18.37 -24.35 22.94
C LEU A 81 -17.84 -24.62 24.35
N ASP A 82 -18.64 -25.33 25.12
CA ASP A 82 -18.36 -25.73 26.49
C ASP A 82 -17.67 -27.10 26.49
N ALA A 83 -16.49 -27.18 27.09
CA ALA A 83 -15.64 -28.36 27.08
C ALA A 83 -16.28 -29.55 27.81
N ASP A 84 -16.97 -29.30 28.93
CA ASP A 84 -17.65 -30.36 29.68
C ASP A 84 -18.88 -30.87 28.91
N LYS A 85 -19.63 -29.98 28.26
CA LYS A 85 -20.74 -30.40 27.37
C LYS A 85 -20.26 -31.19 26.16
N LEU A 86 -19.05 -30.90 25.67
CA LEU A 86 -18.43 -31.62 24.58
C LEU A 86 -18.03 -33.04 25.04
N ASP A 87 -17.46 -33.17 26.24
CA ASP A 87 -17.12 -34.45 26.87
C ASP A 87 -18.36 -35.33 27.10
N ASP A 88 -19.42 -34.76 27.67
CA ASP A 88 -20.71 -35.44 27.87
C ASP A 88 -21.36 -35.93 26.56
N ALA A 89 -21.15 -35.18 25.46
CA ALA A 89 -21.74 -35.47 24.17
C ALA A 89 -21.01 -36.57 23.39
N GLN A 90 -19.81 -36.99 23.81
CA GLN A 90 -19.00 -38.02 23.11
C GLN A 90 -19.77 -39.33 22.89
N ASN A 91 -20.59 -39.71 23.87
CA ASN A 91 -21.37 -40.96 23.84
C ASN A 91 -22.66 -40.86 23.00
N SER A 92 -22.95 -39.70 22.40
CA SER A 92 -24.16 -39.46 21.61
C SER A 92 -23.83 -38.77 20.27
N PRO A 93 -23.72 -39.52 19.17
CA PRO A 93 -23.31 -38.98 17.87
C PRO A 93 -24.17 -37.81 17.38
N SER A 94 -25.49 -37.90 17.54
CA SER A 94 -26.42 -36.85 17.10
C SER A 94 -26.29 -35.56 17.92
N ARG A 95 -26.07 -35.67 19.23
CA ARG A 95 -25.83 -34.51 20.11
C ARG A 95 -24.49 -33.85 19.80
N LEU A 96 -23.45 -34.65 19.59
CA LEU A 96 -22.12 -34.18 19.22
C LEU A 96 -22.13 -33.41 17.89
N ILE A 97 -22.73 -33.99 16.84
CA ILE A 97 -22.84 -33.33 15.52
C ILE A 97 -23.57 -31.99 15.65
N LYS A 98 -24.69 -31.94 16.38
CA LYS A 98 -25.46 -30.71 16.57
C LYS A 98 -24.65 -29.63 17.30
N LEU A 99 -23.92 -30.02 18.35
CA LEU A 99 -23.06 -29.12 19.13
C LEU A 99 -21.95 -28.55 18.25
N LEU A 100 -21.19 -29.41 17.57
CA LEU A 100 -20.08 -29.00 16.70
C LEU A 100 -20.55 -28.15 15.53
N HIS A 101 -21.68 -28.47 14.90
CA HIS A 101 -22.24 -27.66 13.81
C HIS A 101 -22.63 -26.25 14.30
N THR A 102 -23.22 -26.16 15.50
CA THR A 102 -23.58 -24.87 16.10
C THR A 102 -22.34 -24.04 16.41
N ALA A 103 -21.32 -24.67 16.99
CA ALA A 103 -20.02 -24.04 17.31
C ALA A 103 -19.29 -23.57 16.04
N SER A 104 -19.25 -24.41 15.01
CA SER A 104 -18.67 -24.13 13.68
C SER A 104 -19.30 -22.90 13.01
N ARG A 105 -20.64 -22.82 13.04
CA ARG A 105 -21.37 -21.65 12.52
C ARG A 105 -21.02 -20.38 13.28
N LYS A 106 -21.04 -20.41 14.62
CA LYS A 106 -20.69 -19.26 15.45
C LYS A 106 -19.26 -18.77 15.20
N LEU A 107 -18.29 -19.68 15.07
CA LEU A 107 -16.92 -19.34 14.71
C LEU A 107 -16.86 -18.62 13.36
N SER A 108 -17.51 -19.18 12.34
CA SER A 108 -17.57 -18.57 11.01
C SER A 108 -18.15 -17.15 11.07
N ASP A 109 -19.28 -16.97 11.76
CA ASP A 109 -19.97 -15.69 11.89
C ASP A 109 -19.13 -14.64 12.65
N ARG A 110 -18.35 -15.05 13.66
CA ARG A 110 -17.51 -14.14 14.45
C ARG A 110 -16.18 -13.78 13.78
N LEU A 111 -15.64 -14.64 12.92
CA LEU A 111 -14.35 -14.41 12.26
C LEU A 111 -14.47 -13.59 10.97
N ASN A 112 -15.53 -13.83 10.19
CA ASN A 112 -15.70 -13.18 8.88
C ASN A 112 -15.75 -11.65 8.88
N PRO A 113 -16.24 -10.93 9.93
CA PRO A 113 -16.19 -9.46 9.95
C PRO A 113 -14.77 -8.89 9.86
N ALA A 114 -13.79 -9.57 10.46
CA ALA A 114 -12.38 -9.17 10.44
C ALA A 114 -11.60 -9.81 9.28
N TRP A 115 -12.17 -10.82 8.63
CA TRP A 115 -11.57 -11.52 7.50
C TRP A 115 -11.79 -10.76 6.20
N LYS A 116 -10.72 -10.37 5.50
CA LYS A 116 -10.83 -9.70 4.20
C LYS A 116 -10.54 -10.64 3.04
N GLY A 117 -11.38 -10.61 2.01
CA GLY A 117 -11.33 -11.54 0.87
C GLY A 117 -12.58 -12.38 0.80
N ASP A 118 -12.46 -13.59 0.27
CA ASP A 118 -13.56 -14.57 0.28
C ASP A 118 -13.84 -15.02 1.73
N PRO A 119 -15.11 -15.03 2.16
CA PRO A 119 -15.49 -15.52 3.47
C PRO A 119 -14.99 -16.94 3.73
N ILE A 120 -14.68 -17.24 5.00
CA ILE A 120 -14.28 -18.57 5.44
C ILE A 120 -15.44 -19.27 6.14
N HIS A 121 -15.58 -20.56 5.87
CA HIS A 121 -16.37 -21.49 6.66
C HIS A 121 -15.44 -22.31 7.55
N VAL A 122 -15.71 -22.29 8.85
CA VAL A 122 -14.94 -23.02 9.86
C VAL A 122 -15.78 -24.19 10.36
N GLU A 123 -15.23 -25.38 10.30
CA GLU A 123 -15.86 -26.62 10.76
C GLU A 123 -14.98 -27.29 11.83
N LEU A 124 -15.57 -27.57 12.99
CA LEU A 124 -14.95 -28.34 14.06
C LEU A 124 -15.30 -29.83 13.87
N ARG A 125 -14.29 -30.67 13.63
CA ARG A 125 -14.47 -32.11 13.41
C ARG A 125 -13.89 -32.93 14.55
N TRP A 126 -14.73 -33.78 15.12
CA TRP A 126 -14.29 -34.80 16.06
C TRP A 126 -13.70 -35.99 15.33
N ASN A 127 -12.43 -36.32 15.60
CA ASN A 127 -11.72 -37.43 14.99
C ASN A 127 -11.43 -38.53 16.03
N PRO A 128 -11.14 -39.77 15.59
CA PRO A 128 -10.67 -40.83 16.49
C PRO A 128 -9.45 -40.39 17.33
N GLY A 129 -9.37 -40.89 18.56
CA GLY A 129 -8.28 -40.54 19.49
C GLY A 129 -8.51 -39.23 20.26
N ASN A 130 -9.76 -38.77 20.40
CA ASN A 130 -10.12 -37.52 21.11
C ASN A 130 -9.48 -36.25 20.51
N ILE A 131 -9.23 -36.27 19.21
CA ILE A 131 -8.67 -35.14 18.48
C ILE A 131 -9.79 -34.31 17.88
N LEU A 132 -9.85 -33.03 18.23
CA LEU A 132 -10.70 -32.06 17.56
C LEU A 132 -9.88 -31.30 16.53
N SER A 133 -10.27 -31.36 15.25
CA SER A 133 -9.60 -30.64 14.18
C SER A 133 -10.43 -29.47 13.67
N VAL A 134 -9.75 -28.38 13.33
CA VAL A 134 -10.32 -27.22 12.66
C VAL A 134 -10.14 -27.39 11.15
N VAL A 135 -11.26 -27.48 10.44
CA VAL A 135 -11.32 -27.54 8.98
C VAL A 135 -11.79 -26.18 8.46
N ILE A 136 -11.15 -25.70 7.41
CA ILE A 136 -11.46 -24.42 6.78
C ILE A 136 -11.87 -24.66 5.33
N SER A 137 -12.89 -23.95 4.88
CA SER A 137 -13.25 -23.83 3.47
C SER A 137 -13.36 -22.36 3.07
N ASP A 138 -12.97 -22.06 1.83
CA ASP A 138 -13.13 -20.72 1.25
C ASP A 138 -14.46 -20.68 0.49
N VAL A 139 -15.29 -19.67 0.78
CA VAL A 139 -16.62 -19.48 0.20
C VAL A 139 -16.58 -18.30 -0.77
N HIS A 140 -16.71 -18.57 -2.06
CA HIS A 140 -16.64 -17.55 -3.11
C HIS A 140 -17.95 -16.77 -3.21
N LYS A 141 -17.89 -15.62 -3.88
CA LYS A 141 -19.06 -14.75 -4.13
C LYS A 141 -20.21 -15.44 -4.88
N ASP A 142 -19.89 -16.42 -5.71
CA ASP A 142 -20.87 -17.23 -6.46
C ASP A 142 -21.45 -18.40 -5.63
N GLY A 143 -21.05 -18.54 -4.37
CA GLY A 143 -21.47 -19.60 -3.46
C GLY A 143 -20.66 -20.88 -3.60
N THR A 144 -19.67 -20.95 -4.50
CA THR A 144 -18.82 -22.13 -4.62
C THR A 144 -17.88 -22.24 -3.41
N VAL A 145 -17.62 -23.49 -3.01
CA VAL A 145 -16.76 -23.79 -1.85
C VAL A 145 -15.50 -24.49 -2.34
N THR A 146 -14.34 -23.95 -1.97
CA THR A 146 -13.03 -24.48 -2.39
C THR A 146 -12.07 -24.56 -1.21
N ASN A 147 -10.89 -25.14 -1.44
CA ASN A 147 -9.80 -25.21 -0.45
C ASN A 147 -10.20 -25.81 0.91
N THR A 148 -11.20 -26.70 0.91
CA THR A 148 -11.65 -27.43 2.10
C THR A 148 -10.54 -28.33 2.61
N GLY A 149 -10.00 -28.04 3.80
CA GLY A 149 -8.92 -28.81 4.39
C GLY A 149 -8.63 -28.43 5.83
N LEU A 150 -7.78 -29.22 6.48
CA LEU A 150 -7.33 -28.94 7.85
C LEU A 150 -6.57 -27.61 7.91
N LEU A 151 -6.78 -26.84 8.98
CA LEU A 151 -6.10 -25.57 9.22
C LEU A 151 -4.57 -25.74 9.21
N ASN A 152 -4.05 -26.83 9.78
CA ASN A 152 -2.61 -27.11 9.84
C ASN A 152 -1.94 -27.20 8.45
N ARG A 153 -2.69 -27.61 7.43
CA ARG A 153 -2.27 -27.73 6.02
C ARG A 153 -2.39 -26.42 5.24
N ARG A 154 -2.98 -25.37 5.83
CA ARG A 154 -3.03 -24.04 5.20
C ARG A 154 -1.66 -23.37 5.27
N ALA A 155 -1.45 -22.41 4.37
CA ALA A 155 -0.23 -21.60 4.33
C ALA A 155 0.03 -20.92 5.70
N GLU A 156 1.29 -20.71 6.04
CA GLU A 156 1.70 -20.09 7.30
C GLU A 156 1.02 -18.73 7.54
N GLY A 157 0.93 -17.88 6.52
CA GLY A 157 0.24 -16.59 6.61
C GLY A 157 -1.26 -16.72 6.90
N PHE A 158 -1.92 -17.78 6.38
CA PHE A 158 -3.32 -18.07 6.70
C PHE A 158 -3.47 -18.45 8.17
N LYS A 159 -2.66 -19.40 8.65
CA LYS A 159 -2.69 -19.84 10.06
C LYS A 159 -2.44 -18.67 10.99
N TRP A 160 -1.47 -17.81 10.66
CA TRP A 160 -1.19 -16.61 11.44
C TRP A 160 -2.39 -15.66 11.48
N THR A 161 -3.03 -15.40 10.32
CA THR A 161 -4.24 -14.55 10.23
C THR A 161 -5.37 -15.10 11.07
N PHE A 162 -5.66 -16.39 10.92
CA PHE A 162 -6.70 -17.07 11.68
C PHE A 162 -6.44 -16.98 13.19
N SER A 163 -5.20 -17.28 13.61
CA SER A 163 -4.79 -17.23 15.01
C SER A 163 -4.93 -15.82 15.59
N PHE A 164 -4.49 -14.81 14.85
CA PHE A 164 -4.60 -13.42 15.27
C PHE A 164 -6.05 -13.04 15.49
N ILE A 165 -6.93 -13.28 14.50
CA ILE A 165 -8.34 -12.89 14.60
C ILE A 165 -9.04 -13.64 15.73
N VAL A 166 -8.79 -14.95 15.90
CA VAL A 166 -9.38 -15.73 17.00
C VAL A 166 -8.96 -15.17 18.35
N ASN A 167 -7.66 -15.00 18.60
CA ASN A 167 -7.20 -14.52 19.91
C ASN A 167 -7.69 -13.10 20.17
N PHE A 168 -7.54 -12.22 19.18
CA PHE A 168 -7.95 -10.83 19.30
C PHE A 168 -9.46 -10.68 19.53
N ALA A 169 -10.29 -11.39 18.76
CA ALA A 169 -11.75 -11.37 18.96
C ALA A 169 -12.16 -12.01 20.29
N ALA A 170 -11.48 -13.08 20.71
CA ALA A 170 -11.77 -13.74 21.99
C ALA A 170 -11.45 -12.82 23.17
N GLU A 171 -10.25 -12.24 23.21
CA GLU A 171 -9.82 -11.34 24.29
C GLU A 171 -10.69 -10.10 24.37
N THR A 172 -11.06 -9.53 23.22
CA THR A 172 -11.91 -8.33 23.19
C THR A 172 -13.34 -8.59 23.64
N GLN A 173 -13.87 -9.77 23.36
CA GLN A 173 -15.20 -10.16 23.78
C GLN A 173 -15.24 -10.73 25.21
N LYS A 174 -14.19 -11.43 25.67
CA LYS A 174 -14.08 -11.98 27.05
C LYS A 174 -14.04 -10.90 28.10
N ALA A 175 -13.27 -9.83 27.83
CA ALA A 175 -13.09 -8.76 28.78
C ALA A 175 -14.29 -7.80 28.86
N GLU A 176 -15.41 -8.10 28.17
CA GLU A 176 -16.59 -7.22 28.01
C GLU A 176 -16.17 -5.76 27.80
N LEU A 177 -15.18 -5.54 26.92
CA LEU A 177 -14.45 -4.27 26.85
C LEU A 177 -15.40 -3.11 26.56
N LYS A 178 -15.75 -2.42 27.64
CA LYS A 178 -16.43 -1.14 27.67
C LYS A 178 -15.60 -0.26 28.59
N GLU A 179 -15.31 0.96 28.12
CA GLU A 179 -14.53 1.94 28.88
C GLU A 179 -13.10 1.43 29.21
N ALA A 180 -12.51 0.65 28.30
CA ALA A 180 -11.14 0.14 28.41
C ALA A 180 -10.15 0.92 27.53
N ILE A 181 -8.87 0.86 27.89
CA ILE A 181 -7.72 1.28 27.09
C ILE A 181 -7.03 0.03 26.55
N LEU A 182 -7.03 -0.10 25.21
CA LEU A 182 -6.42 -1.21 24.49
C LEU A 182 -5.06 -0.76 23.97
N LEU A 183 -4.01 -1.51 24.34
CA LEU A 183 -2.63 -1.23 23.97
C LEU A 183 -2.13 -2.34 23.05
N LEU A 184 -1.73 -2.01 21.83
CA LEU A 184 -1.21 -2.98 20.86
C LEU A 184 0.16 -2.55 20.34
N ASP A 185 1.10 -3.48 20.27
CA ASP A 185 2.40 -3.23 19.63
C ASP A 185 2.48 -3.97 18.29
N GLU A 186 2.70 -3.22 17.21
CA GLU A 186 2.74 -3.72 15.83
C GLU A 186 1.64 -4.75 15.50
N PRO A 187 0.35 -4.44 15.78
CA PRO A 187 -0.72 -5.37 15.49
C PRO A 187 -0.73 -5.71 14.00
N ALA A 188 -0.96 -6.98 13.69
CA ALA A 188 -1.05 -7.47 12.32
C ALA A 188 0.23 -7.32 11.45
N ARG A 189 1.41 -7.08 12.03
CA ARG A 189 2.68 -6.88 11.28
C ARG A 189 2.97 -7.95 10.22
N ASN A 190 2.66 -9.22 10.51
CA ASN A 190 2.94 -10.34 9.62
C ASN A 190 1.77 -10.67 8.66
N LEU A 191 0.71 -9.85 8.66
CA LEU A 191 -0.44 -10.04 7.77
C LEU A 191 -0.21 -9.45 6.39
N HIS A 192 -0.86 -10.06 5.41
CA HIS A 192 -1.05 -9.44 4.10
C HIS A 192 -1.78 -8.09 4.24
N PRO A 193 -1.45 -7.07 3.43
CA PRO A 193 -2.10 -5.74 3.49
C PRO A 193 -3.63 -5.76 3.51
N ALA A 194 -4.25 -6.69 2.78
CA ALA A 194 -5.70 -6.86 2.79
C ALA A 194 -6.24 -7.22 4.17
N GLN A 195 -5.57 -8.13 4.90
CA GLN A 195 -6.00 -8.54 6.25
C GLN A 195 -5.69 -7.47 7.29
N GLN A 196 -4.58 -6.73 7.14
CA GLN A 196 -4.30 -5.56 7.98
C GLN A 196 -5.45 -4.55 7.95
N ARG A 197 -6.07 -4.33 6.77
CA ARG A 197 -7.30 -3.52 6.65
C ARG A 197 -8.50 -4.11 7.38
N GLY A 198 -8.61 -5.44 7.43
CA GLY A 198 -9.65 -6.09 8.25
C GLY A 198 -9.47 -5.83 9.73
N ILE A 199 -8.22 -5.81 10.19
CA ILE A 199 -7.91 -5.47 11.57
C ILE A 199 -8.21 -4.00 11.84
N THR A 200 -7.89 -3.08 10.93
CA THR A 200 -8.25 -1.65 11.14
C THR A 200 -9.75 -1.43 11.23
N ASP A 201 -10.56 -2.14 10.44
CA ASP A 201 -12.03 -2.06 10.56
C ASP A 201 -12.53 -2.59 11.91
N LEU A 202 -11.92 -3.66 12.42
CA LEU A 202 -12.24 -4.20 13.75
C LEU A 202 -11.84 -3.23 14.88
N LEU A 203 -10.64 -2.65 14.81
CA LEU A 203 -10.18 -1.63 15.76
C LEU A 203 -11.12 -0.41 15.75
N LYS A 204 -11.56 0.06 14.58
CA LYS A 204 -12.57 1.14 14.49
C LYS A 204 -13.87 0.78 15.20
N GLY A 205 -14.34 -0.46 15.06
CA GLY A 205 -15.54 -0.93 15.76
C GLY A 205 -15.39 -0.89 17.28
N LEU A 206 -14.21 -1.27 17.79
CA LEU A 206 -13.91 -1.26 19.23
C LEU A 206 -13.72 0.17 19.78
N ALA A 207 -13.18 1.09 18.97
CA ALA A 207 -12.91 2.48 19.34
C ALA A 207 -14.18 3.26 19.72
N GLY A 208 -15.37 2.79 19.34
CA GLY A 208 -16.63 3.43 19.72
C GLY A 208 -16.98 3.34 21.22
N SER A 209 -16.39 2.38 21.95
CA SER A 209 -16.63 2.20 23.39
C SER A 209 -15.35 2.04 24.21
N ASN A 210 -14.19 2.11 23.55
CA ASN A 210 -12.87 1.92 24.14
C ASN A 210 -11.88 2.92 23.54
N GLN A 211 -10.82 3.24 24.27
CA GLN A 211 -9.67 3.96 23.72
C GLN A 211 -8.67 2.93 23.20
N ILE A 212 -8.12 3.15 22.00
CA ILE A 212 -7.15 2.25 21.38
C ILE A 212 -5.87 3.04 21.13
N LEU A 213 -4.75 2.52 21.62
CA LEU A 213 -3.41 3.04 21.37
C LEU A 213 -2.59 1.90 20.76
N TYR A 214 -2.03 2.12 19.58
CA TYR A 214 -1.15 1.15 18.96
C TYR A 214 0.01 1.79 18.22
N ALA A 215 1.15 1.10 18.21
CA ALA A 215 2.31 1.46 17.42
C ALA A 215 2.31 0.67 16.10
N THR A 216 2.68 1.30 14.99
CA THR A 216 2.84 0.58 13.72
C THR A 216 3.80 1.26 12.75
N HIS A 217 4.56 0.46 12.01
CA HIS A 217 5.30 0.85 10.81
C HIS A 217 4.51 0.59 9.52
N SER A 218 3.34 -0.04 9.61
CA SER A 218 2.57 -0.39 8.42
C SER A 218 1.69 0.76 7.93
N PRO A 219 1.82 1.19 6.66
CA PRO A 219 0.94 2.18 6.06
C PRO A 219 -0.52 1.68 5.96
N PHE A 220 -0.74 0.37 5.96
CA PHE A 220 -2.08 -0.23 5.86
C PHE A 220 -2.83 -0.29 7.20
N MET A 221 -2.10 -0.06 8.31
CA MET A 221 -2.67 0.02 9.65
C MET A 221 -3.07 1.44 10.04
N ILE A 222 -2.74 2.46 9.22
CA ILE A 222 -3.17 3.85 9.45
C ILE A 222 -4.55 4.04 8.83
N PHE A 223 -5.52 4.47 9.64
CA PHE A 223 -6.90 4.65 9.19
C PHE A 223 -7.57 5.95 9.64
N ASP A 224 -6.90 6.71 10.49
CA ASP A 224 -7.31 8.03 10.93
C ASP A 224 -6.10 8.96 10.87
N TYR A 225 -6.22 10.00 10.05
CA TYR A 225 -5.17 10.99 9.80
C TYR A 225 -5.47 12.30 10.54
N THR A 226 -6.46 12.32 11.43
CA THR A 226 -6.79 13.51 12.22
C THR A 226 -5.61 13.88 13.11
N PRO A 227 -5.14 15.14 13.12
CA PRO A 227 -4.09 15.58 14.02
C PRO A 227 -4.43 15.23 15.48
N GLY A 228 -3.47 14.64 16.21
CA GLY A 228 -3.67 14.13 17.57
C GLY A 228 -4.08 12.65 17.66
N ASN A 229 -4.70 12.06 16.62
CA ASN A 229 -4.98 10.63 16.55
C ASN A 229 -3.82 9.84 15.92
N LEU A 230 -3.06 10.50 15.03
CA LEU A 230 -1.81 9.99 14.50
C LEU A 230 -0.63 10.73 15.12
N LEU A 231 0.16 10.03 15.93
CA LEU A 231 1.37 10.55 16.55
C LEU A 231 2.58 9.96 15.86
N VAL A 232 3.52 10.83 15.48
CA VAL A 232 4.80 10.39 14.92
C VAL A 232 5.87 10.45 16.01
N VAL A 233 6.67 9.39 16.10
CA VAL A 233 7.75 9.28 17.08
C VAL A 233 9.08 9.12 16.35
N GLU A 234 10.00 10.03 16.62
CA GLU A 234 11.36 10.03 16.08
C GLU A 234 12.40 9.87 17.18
N LEU A 235 13.56 9.31 16.83
CA LEU A 235 14.73 9.31 17.70
C LEU A 235 15.54 10.59 17.50
N ASP A 236 15.60 11.46 18.51
CA ASP A 236 16.59 12.53 18.57
C ASP A 236 17.97 11.90 18.76
N LYS A 237 18.71 11.75 17.65
CA LYS A 237 20.05 11.14 17.63
C LYS A 237 21.08 11.87 18.49
N ARG A 238 20.87 13.16 18.80
CA ARG A 238 21.79 13.95 19.63
C ARG A 238 21.53 13.73 21.12
N ARG A 239 20.25 13.66 21.51
CA ARG A 239 19.84 13.52 22.91
C ARG A 239 19.58 12.07 23.33
N HIS A 240 19.48 11.15 22.37
CA HIS A 240 19.02 9.77 22.58
C HIS A 240 17.63 9.71 23.24
N LEU A 241 16.75 10.66 22.90
CA LEU A 241 15.39 10.76 23.42
C LEU A 241 14.38 10.63 22.28
N SER A 242 13.17 10.16 22.60
CA SER A 242 12.05 10.18 21.66
C SER A 242 11.49 11.59 21.53
N ARG A 243 11.27 12.03 20.30
CA ARG A 243 10.54 13.26 19.98
C ARG A 243 9.20 12.87 19.36
N ILE A 244 8.13 13.41 19.92
CA ILE A 244 6.76 13.12 19.46
C ILE A 244 6.21 14.35 18.74
N TYR A 245 5.60 14.13 17.58
CA TYR A 245 4.90 15.16 16.81
C TYR A 245 3.41 14.81 16.74
N TYR A 246 2.56 15.74 17.20
CA TYR A 246 1.11 15.68 17.07
C TYR A 246 0.64 16.09 15.67
N GLU A 247 1.38 17.01 15.07
CA GLU A 247 1.28 17.35 13.64
C GLU A 247 2.36 16.58 12.90
N TYR A 248 1.98 15.44 12.34
CA TYR A 248 2.91 14.53 11.67
C TYR A 248 3.62 15.16 10.46
N TRP A 249 3.12 16.26 9.89
CA TRP A 249 3.76 17.03 8.81
C TRP A 249 5.12 17.63 9.19
N ASN A 250 5.39 17.79 10.49
CA ASN A 250 6.65 18.31 11.00
C ASN A 250 7.73 17.24 11.17
N ALA A 251 7.41 15.98 10.87
CA ALA A 251 8.34 14.87 10.91
C ALA A 251 9.29 14.87 9.71
N ASP A 252 10.36 14.08 9.81
CA ASP A 252 11.30 13.85 8.73
C ASP A 252 10.67 13.07 7.56
N GLU A 253 11.33 13.12 6.41
CA GLU A 253 10.85 12.50 5.18
C GLU A 253 10.66 10.98 5.34
N GLN A 254 11.58 10.30 6.03
CA GLN A 254 11.53 8.84 6.20
C GLN A 254 10.29 8.41 7.01
N THR A 255 9.90 9.23 7.98
CA THR A 255 8.74 8.96 8.83
C THR A 255 7.43 9.36 8.16
N LEU A 256 7.45 10.33 7.25
CA LEU A 256 6.31 10.70 6.42
C LEU A 256 5.97 9.66 5.35
N ILE A 257 6.95 8.91 4.82
CA ILE A 257 6.73 7.95 3.71
C ILE A 257 5.58 6.94 3.98
N PRO A 258 5.52 6.22 5.11
CA PRO A 258 4.40 5.31 5.38
C PRO A 258 3.05 6.04 5.43
N ILE A 259 3.01 7.26 5.98
CA ILE A 259 1.80 8.08 6.04
C ILE A 259 1.34 8.44 4.62
N LEU A 260 2.28 8.85 3.75
CA LEU A 260 2.02 9.16 2.35
C LEU A 260 1.53 7.94 1.56
N TYR A 261 2.08 6.74 1.80
CA TYR A 261 1.56 5.51 1.21
C TYR A 261 0.13 5.21 1.67
N GLY A 262 -0.17 5.41 2.96
CA GLY A 262 -1.51 5.27 3.50
C GLY A 262 -2.50 6.26 2.86
N LEU A 263 -2.13 7.55 2.77
CA LEU A 263 -2.94 8.59 2.13
C LEU A 263 -3.15 8.33 0.63
N SER A 264 -2.14 7.79 -0.05
CA SER A 264 -2.19 7.47 -1.49
C SER A 264 -3.00 6.21 -1.80
N LYS A 265 -3.46 5.46 -0.78
CA LYS A 265 -4.24 4.24 -0.96
C LYS A 265 -5.45 4.44 -1.86
N GLY A 266 -6.23 5.52 -1.64
CA GLY A 266 -7.42 5.80 -2.43
C GLY A 266 -7.10 6.03 -3.92
N LEU A 267 -5.97 6.66 -4.21
CA LEU A 267 -5.48 6.84 -5.58
C LEU A 267 -5.15 5.49 -6.23
N VAL A 268 -4.41 4.62 -5.53
CA VAL A 268 -4.06 3.28 -6.03
C VAL A 268 -5.30 2.42 -6.25
N GLU A 269 -6.28 2.46 -5.33
CA GLU A 269 -7.54 1.73 -5.47
C GLU A 269 -8.35 2.24 -6.68
N SER A 270 -8.35 3.55 -6.95
CA SER A 270 -9.07 4.11 -8.10
C SER A 270 -8.49 3.65 -9.45
N ILE A 271 -7.17 3.51 -9.57
CA ILE A 271 -6.54 3.07 -10.82
C ILE A 271 -6.64 1.56 -11.07
N MET A 272 -6.93 0.78 -10.01
CA MET A 272 -7.18 -0.67 -10.11
C MET A 272 -8.62 -1.00 -10.53
N ASP A 273 -9.56 -0.07 -10.43
CA ASP A 273 -10.94 -0.31 -10.84
C ASP A 273 -11.10 -0.20 -12.36
N ARG A 274 -11.45 -1.33 -12.99
CA ARG A 274 -11.70 -1.40 -14.44
C ARG A 274 -12.86 -0.53 -14.91
N GLN A 275 -13.90 -0.37 -14.09
CA GLN A 275 -15.06 0.44 -14.46
C GLN A 275 -14.68 1.92 -14.57
N ILE A 276 -13.77 2.37 -13.71
CA ILE A 276 -13.18 3.71 -13.80
C ILE A 276 -12.32 3.80 -15.06
N GLY A 277 -11.47 2.80 -15.32
CA GLY A 277 -10.60 2.78 -16.49
C GLY A 277 -11.32 2.96 -17.82
N PHE A 278 -12.38 2.18 -18.08
CA PHE A 278 -13.14 2.26 -19.33
C PHE A 278 -13.84 3.61 -19.57
N ASN A 279 -14.14 4.35 -18.50
CA ASN A 279 -14.82 5.65 -18.58
C ASN A 279 -13.88 6.83 -18.38
N SER A 280 -12.58 6.57 -18.23
CA SER A 280 -11.56 7.59 -17.99
C SER A 280 -11.06 8.21 -19.29
N ARG A 281 -10.44 9.38 -19.17
CA ARG A 281 -9.68 9.99 -20.27
C ARG A 281 -8.45 9.12 -20.59
N PRO A 282 -7.90 9.24 -21.81
CA PRO A 282 -6.66 8.57 -22.15
C PRO A 282 -5.53 8.90 -21.17
N VAL A 283 -4.73 7.89 -20.84
CA VAL A 283 -3.57 7.97 -19.95
C VAL A 283 -2.31 7.97 -20.81
N ILE A 284 -1.36 8.85 -20.47
CA ILE A 284 -0.08 9.01 -21.15
C ILE A 284 1.02 8.67 -20.16
N ILE A 285 1.71 7.56 -20.41
CA ILE A 285 2.90 7.18 -19.66
C ILE A 285 4.10 7.91 -20.26
N VAL A 286 4.89 8.57 -19.41
CA VAL A 286 6.15 9.23 -19.81
C VAL A 286 7.34 8.56 -19.12
N GLU A 287 8.55 8.66 -19.68
CA GLU A 287 9.72 7.94 -19.16
C GLU A 287 10.24 8.50 -17.83
N THR A 288 10.12 9.81 -17.60
CA THR A 288 10.70 10.48 -16.43
C THR A 288 9.74 11.46 -15.74
N MET A 289 10.03 11.80 -14.48
CA MET A 289 9.31 12.86 -13.77
C MET A 289 9.47 14.21 -14.45
N ALA A 290 10.65 14.52 -15.00
CA ALA A 290 10.90 15.77 -15.73
C ALA A 290 9.96 15.93 -16.94
N ASP A 291 9.72 14.86 -17.71
CA ASP A 291 8.79 14.90 -18.83
C ASP A 291 7.37 15.24 -18.37
N CYS A 292 6.92 14.63 -17.27
CA CYS A 292 5.63 14.91 -16.67
C CYS A 292 5.53 16.37 -16.19
N MET A 293 6.58 16.87 -15.54
CA MET A 293 6.65 18.26 -15.07
C MET A 293 6.58 19.25 -16.24
N TYR A 294 7.40 19.06 -17.27
CA TYR A 294 7.37 19.91 -18.46
C TYR A 294 6.01 19.90 -19.13
N LEU A 295 5.44 18.72 -19.40
CA LEU A 295 4.13 18.63 -20.05
C LEU A 295 3.03 19.32 -19.23
N ASN A 296 3.05 19.23 -17.91
CA ASN A 296 2.06 19.90 -17.07
C ASN A 296 2.31 21.41 -16.95
N ALA A 297 3.58 21.84 -16.87
CA ALA A 297 3.93 23.25 -16.79
C ALA A 297 3.60 23.98 -18.10
N PHE A 298 3.99 23.41 -19.24
CA PHE A 298 3.70 24.00 -20.55
C PHE A 298 2.21 23.95 -20.89
N ASP A 299 1.44 22.97 -20.42
CA ASP A 299 -0.03 22.98 -20.56
C ASP A 299 -0.63 24.25 -19.95
N LYS A 300 -0.24 24.53 -18.70
CA LYS A 300 -0.66 25.74 -17.96
C LYS A 300 -0.08 27.01 -18.55
N PHE A 301 1.12 26.98 -19.11
CA PHE A 301 1.78 28.14 -19.72
C PHE A 301 1.08 28.58 -21.00
N LEU A 302 0.70 27.62 -21.84
CA LEU A 302 0.08 27.87 -23.14
C LEU A 302 -1.40 28.27 -23.02
N LYS A 303 -2.11 27.78 -21.99
CA LYS A 303 -3.54 28.04 -21.72
C LYS A 303 -4.44 27.80 -22.95
N ASP A 304 -4.09 26.83 -23.79
CA ASP A 304 -4.89 26.48 -24.96
C ASP A 304 -6.00 25.49 -24.55
N PRO A 305 -7.28 25.89 -24.55
CA PRO A 305 -8.37 25.03 -24.10
C PRO A 305 -8.55 23.78 -24.97
N ASN A 306 -8.02 23.77 -26.20
CA ASN A 306 -8.13 22.63 -27.12
C ASN A 306 -7.00 21.61 -26.95
N LEU A 307 -5.97 21.93 -26.16
CA LEU A 307 -4.77 21.11 -25.99
C LEU A 307 -4.55 20.66 -24.54
N SER A 308 -5.49 20.95 -23.63
CA SER A 308 -5.26 20.75 -22.20
C SER A 308 -5.02 19.30 -21.80
N MET A 309 -3.87 19.07 -21.19
CA MET A 309 -3.43 17.81 -20.62
C MET A 309 -3.72 17.81 -19.12
N ASN A 310 -4.76 17.09 -18.67
CA ASN A 310 -5.06 16.99 -17.25
C ASN A 310 -3.90 16.27 -16.53
N PRO A 311 -3.31 16.82 -15.44
CA PRO A 311 -2.17 16.21 -14.75
C PRO A 311 -2.39 14.76 -14.31
N LEU A 312 -3.62 14.39 -13.95
CA LEU A 312 -3.96 13.02 -13.56
C LEU A 312 -3.87 12.01 -14.71
N ASN A 313 -3.79 12.49 -15.95
CA ASN A 313 -3.68 11.65 -17.15
C ASN A 313 -2.23 11.45 -17.59
N ILE A 314 -1.26 12.17 -17.01
CA ILE A 314 0.16 11.98 -17.33
C ILE A 314 0.80 11.26 -16.16
N VAL A 315 1.28 10.05 -16.41
CA VAL A 315 1.87 9.19 -15.38
C VAL A 315 3.36 9.04 -15.65
N PRO A 316 4.24 9.61 -14.82
CA PRO A 316 5.66 9.40 -14.95
C PRO A 316 6.03 7.98 -14.53
N ALA A 317 6.76 7.29 -15.40
CA ALA A 317 7.46 6.09 -15.00
C ALA A 317 8.59 6.49 -14.04
N PHE A 318 8.78 5.69 -13.00
CA PHE A 318 9.87 5.89 -12.05
C PHE A 318 11.25 5.74 -12.73
N ASN A 319 11.34 4.83 -13.70
CA ASN A 319 12.50 4.64 -14.57
C ASN A 319 12.04 4.00 -15.89
N LYS A 320 12.93 3.97 -16.89
CA LYS A 320 12.67 3.41 -18.23
C LYS A 320 12.18 1.96 -18.17
N ASN A 321 12.72 1.14 -17.27
CA ASN A 321 12.32 -0.26 -17.10
C ASN A 321 10.88 -0.42 -16.57
N SER A 322 10.32 0.60 -15.94
CA SER A 322 8.96 0.57 -15.38
C SER A 322 7.88 0.96 -16.40
N VAL A 323 8.27 1.57 -17.54
CA VAL A 323 7.34 2.03 -18.58
C VAL A 323 6.47 0.88 -19.10
N MET A 324 7.09 -0.25 -19.42
CA MET A 324 6.38 -1.45 -19.89
C MET A 324 5.32 -1.92 -18.89
N SER A 325 5.71 -2.06 -17.62
CA SER A 325 4.84 -2.56 -16.57
C SER A 325 3.66 -1.62 -16.32
N LEU A 326 3.91 -0.32 -16.25
CA LEU A 326 2.86 0.68 -16.05
C LEU A 326 1.91 0.75 -17.25
N ALA A 327 2.44 0.83 -18.47
CA ALA A 327 1.61 0.87 -19.67
C ALA A 327 0.71 -0.37 -19.76
N THR A 328 1.28 -1.55 -19.56
CA THR A 328 0.54 -2.82 -19.57
C THR A 328 -0.52 -2.87 -18.46
N PHE A 329 -0.19 -2.38 -17.26
CA PHE A 329 -1.13 -2.28 -16.15
C PHE A 329 -2.34 -1.42 -16.53
N TYR A 330 -2.14 -0.16 -16.94
CA TYR A 330 -3.24 0.75 -17.26
C TYR A 330 -4.12 0.18 -18.39
N ARG A 331 -3.51 -0.35 -19.46
CA ARG A 331 -4.26 -0.99 -20.55
C ARG A 331 -5.10 -2.18 -20.06
N ASN A 332 -4.52 -3.07 -19.25
CA ASN A 332 -5.24 -4.25 -18.73
C ASN A 332 -6.34 -3.89 -17.71
N HIS A 333 -6.34 -2.65 -17.22
CA HIS A 333 -7.38 -2.07 -16.38
C HIS A 333 -8.36 -1.18 -17.15
N GLY A 334 -8.37 -1.25 -18.48
CA GLY A 334 -9.39 -0.61 -19.32
C GLY A 334 -9.08 0.83 -19.73
N TYR A 335 -7.94 1.38 -19.34
CA TYR A 335 -7.54 2.74 -19.74
C TYR A 335 -7.00 2.76 -21.19
N ASP A 336 -7.45 3.73 -21.99
CA ASP A 336 -6.83 4.02 -23.29
C ASP A 336 -5.43 4.59 -23.06
N THR A 337 -4.40 3.78 -23.30
CA THR A 337 -3.04 4.06 -22.81
C THR A 337 -2.09 4.37 -23.96
N PHE A 338 -1.40 5.50 -23.85
CA PHE A 338 -0.35 5.98 -24.75
C PHE A 338 0.98 6.05 -24.02
N VAL A 339 2.07 5.91 -24.75
CA VAL A 339 3.42 5.98 -24.19
C VAL A 339 4.22 7.01 -24.98
N LEU A 340 4.73 8.02 -24.28
CA LEU A 340 5.60 9.05 -24.83
C LEU A 340 7.05 8.74 -24.45
N LEU A 341 7.89 8.60 -25.46
CA LEU A 341 9.23 8.03 -25.34
C LEU A 341 10.30 8.98 -25.92
N ASP A 342 11.48 8.96 -25.30
CA ASP A 342 12.70 9.50 -25.90
C ASP A 342 13.03 8.78 -27.21
N ASN A 343 13.85 9.40 -28.06
CA ASN A 343 14.39 8.75 -29.28
C ASN A 343 15.72 8.01 -29.05
N THR A 344 15.98 7.51 -27.84
CA THR A 344 17.16 6.67 -27.58
C THR A 344 16.96 5.25 -28.12
N GLU A 345 18.06 4.50 -28.25
CA GLU A 345 18.01 3.09 -28.65
C GLU A 345 17.20 2.24 -27.65
N GLU A 346 17.41 2.48 -26.35
CA GLU A 346 16.68 1.83 -25.26
C GLU A 346 15.16 2.07 -25.35
N SER A 347 14.73 3.31 -25.59
CA SER A 347 13.32 3.66 -25.73
C SER A 347 12.67 3.02 -26.97
N ARG A 348 13.43 2.85 -28.06
CA ARG A 348 12.98 2.09 -29.25
C ARG A 348 12.83 0.59 -28.96
N GLN A 349 13.70 0.02 -28.14
CA GLN A 349 13.55 -1.36 -27.68
C GLN A 349 12.28 -1.52 -26.83
N ILE A 350 12.03 -0.60 -25.88
CA ILE A 350 10.79 -0.58 -25.08
C ILE A 350 9.55 -0.51 -25.98
N SER A 351 9.55 0.38 -26.97
CA SER A 351 8.45 0.47 -27.96
C SER A 351 8.24 -0.85 -28.72
N THR A 352 9.31 -1.52 -29.14
CA THR A 352 9.22 -2.81 -29.86
C THR A 352 8.62 -3.90 -28.97
N GLN A 353 9.03 -3.93 -27.70
CA GLN A 353 8.45 -4.85 -26.72
C GLN A 353 6.97 -4.54 -26.48
N LEU A 354 6.59 -3.26 -26.37
CA LEU A 354 5.20 -2.85 -26.15
C LEU A 354 4.31 -3.29 -27.32
N GLN A 355 4.78 -3.08 -28.55
CA GLN A 355 4.07 -3.53 -29.75
C GLN A 355 3.92 -5.04 -29.79
N THR A 356 4.95 -5.79 -29.42
CA THR A 356 4.88 -7.25 -29.29
C THR A 356 3.85 -7.70 -28.24
N ASN A 357 3.64 -6.89 -27.20
CA ASN A 357 2.64 -7.11 -26.16
C ASN A 357 1.23 -6.57 -26.55
N GLY A 358 0.98 -6.22 -27.82
CA GLY A 358 -0.33 -5.85 -28.33
C GLY A 358 -0.66 -4.36 -28.25
N PHE A 359 0.32 -3.48 -28.07
CA PHE A 359 0.12 -2.04 -28.28
C PHE A 359 0.21 -1.71 -29.78
N ASN A 360 -0.63 -0.78 -30.23
CA ASN A 360 -0.57 -0.28 -31.60
C ASN A 360 0.58 0.72 -31.76
N SER A 361 1.14 0.82 -32.97
CA SER A 361 2.18 1.82 -33.28
C SER A 361 1.71 3.26 -33.03
N VAL A 362 0.42 3.53 -33.22
CA VAL A 362 -0.18 4.85 -32.96
C VAL A 362 -0.11 5.25 -31.48
N GLN A 363 -0.12 4.26 -30.56
CA GLN A 363 -0.03 4.47 -29.12
C GLN A 363 1.39 4.78 -28.65
N MET A 364 2.40 4.53 -29.50
CA MET A 364 3.79 4.86 -29.24
C MET A 364 4.10 6.22 -29.87
N ILE A 365 4.42 7.20 -29.03
CA ILE A 365 4.69 8.58 -29.43
C ILE A 365 6.15 8.88 -29.11
N PHE A 366 6.90 9.35 -30.10
CA PHE A 366 8.28 9.78 -29.95
C PHE A 366 8.35 11.30 -30.13
N PHE A 367 9.28 11.95 -29.46
CA PHE A 367 9.47 13.39 -29.63
C PHE A 367 9.92 13.73 -31.05
N GLU A 368 9.19 14.62 -31.72
CA GLU A 368 9.54 15.11 -33.05
C GLU A 368 9.12 16.57 -33.25
N LEU A 369 9.81 17.24 -34.16
CA LEU A 369 9.47 18.58 -34.62
C LEU A 369 9.50 18.62 -36.14
N ALA A 370 8.35 18.92 -36.76
CA ALA A 370 8.20 18.94 -38.22
C ALA A 370 8.73 17.65 -38.89
N GLY A 371 8.45 16.49 -38.28
CA GLY A 371 8.90 15.17 -38.76
C GLY A 371 10.37 14.86 -38.50
N GLN A 372 11.12 15.73 -37.80
CA GLN A 372 12.49 15.46 -37.39
C GLN A 372 12.53 14.93 -35.95
N PRO A 373 13.14 13.76 -35.70
CA PRO A 373 13.19 13.17 -34.37
C PRO A 373 14.02 14.03 -33.41
N LYS A 374 13.58 14.11 -32.17
CA LYS A 374 14.23 14.82 -31.06
C LYS A 374 14.57 13.85 -29.95
N GLN A 375 15.79 13.89 -29.43
CA GLN A 375 16.27 12.82 -28.58
C GLN A 375 15.55 12.79 -27.25
N PHE A 376 15.44 13.96 -26.61
CA PHE A 376 14.73 14.17 -25.36
C PHE A 376 13.70 15.29 -25.50
N LEU A 377 12.79 15.40 -24.53
CA LEU A 377 11.81 16.48 -24.48
C LEU A 377 12.48 17.86 -24.44
N GLU A 378 13.62 18.00 -23.76
CA GLU A 378 14.36 19.26 -23.67
C GLU A 378 14.84 19.78 -25.03
N ASP A 379 14.99 18.90 -26.04
CA ASP A 379 15.35 19.31 -27.41
C ASP A 379 14.18 20.01 -28.15
N LEU A 380 12.99 20.07 -27.53
CA LEU A 380 11.85 20.85 -28.00
C LEU A 380 11.95 22.32 -27.57
N LEU A 381 12.73 22.65 -26.54
CA LEU A 381 13.00 24.04 -26.19
C LEU A 381 13.94 24.69 -27.20
N ALA A 382 13.75 25.97 -27.46
CA ALA A 382 14.75 26.74 -28.17
C ALA A 382 16.07 26.73 -27.39
N TYR A 383 17.17 26.65 -28.13
CA TYR A 383 18.51 26.42 -27.57
C TYR A 383 18.88 27.48 -26.52
N ASP A 384 18.65 28.75 -26.86
CA ASP A 384 18.96 29.87 -25.97
C ASP A 384 18.07 29.88 -24.72
N ASP A 385 16.79 29.50 -24.85
CA ASP A 385 15.85 29.43 -23.72
C ASP A 385 16.28 28.37 -22.70
N TYR A 386 16.70 27.18 -23.18
CA TYR A 386 17.18 26.12 -22.30
C TYR A 386 18.52 26.50 -21.66
N LEU A 387 19.44 27.08 -22.44
CA LEU A 387 20.73 27.55 -21.90
C LEU A 387 20.57 28.70 -20.90
N PHE A 388 19.56 29.56 -21.06
CA PHE A 388 19.25 30.57 -20.06
C PHE A 388 19.00 29.90 -18.70
N ALA A 389 18.11 28.90 -18.65
CA ALA A 389 17.82 28.16 -17.43
C ALA A 389 19.08 27.46 -16.87
N VAL A 390 19.85 26.77 -17.73
CA VAL A 390 21.11 26.12 -17.31
C VAL A 390 22.09 27.10 -16.67
N ASN A 391 22.27 28.28 -17.28
CA ASN A 391 23.18 29.30 -16.78
C ASN A 391 22.71 29.90 -15.44
N GLN A 392 21.39 30.03 -15.24
CA GLN A 392 20.83 30.49 -13.97
C GLN A 392 20.98 29.43 -12.87
N THR A 393 20.62 28.18 -13.15
CA THR A 393 20.74 27.09 -12.17
C THR A 393 22.18 26.84 -11.74
N TYR A 394 23.14 26.93 -12.66
CA TYR A 394 24.55 26.64 -12.38
C TYR A 394 25.45 27.89 -12.28
N GLU A 395 24.89 29.09 -12.11
CA GLU A 395 25.61 30.36 -12.14
C GLU A 395 26.87 30.35 -11.24
N VAL A 396 26.73 29.90 -10.00
CA VAL A 396 27.83 29.84 -9.02
C VAL A 396 28.92 28.86 -9.45
N LYS A 397 28.53 27.69 -9.97
CA LYS A 397 29.46 26.63 -10.41
C LYS A 397 30.23 27.08 -11.66
N LEU A 398 29.54 27.68 -12.62
CA LEU A 398 30.13 28.20 -13.85
C LEU A 398 31.12 29.34 -13.57
N ARG A 399 30.75 30.31 -12.72
CA ARG A 399 31.63 31.44 -12.37
C ARG A 399 32.91 31.02 -11.67
N LYS A 400 32.87 30.02 -10.80
CA LYS A 400 34.07 29.51 -10.09
C LYS A 400 35.13 28.98 -11.06
N GLU A 401 34.71 28.36 -12.16
CA GLU A 401 35.60 27.80 -13.18
C GLU A 401 35.89 28.77 -14.34
N GLY A 402 35.58 30.07 -14.17
CA GLY A 402 35.89 31.11 -15.16
C GLY A 402 34.91 31.21 -16.33
N TYR A 403 33.82 30.46 -16.33
CA TYR A 403 32.74 30.65 -17.31
C TYR A 403 31.90 31.88 -16.94
N LYS A 404 31.69 32.78 -17.91
CA LYS A 404 30.68 33.86 -17.78
C LYS A 404 29.27 33.31 -17.97
N ALA A 405 29.08 32.51 -19.01
CA ALA A 405 27.88 31.77 -19.35
C ALA A 405 28.23 30.72 -20.42
N LEU A 406 27.50 29.61 -20.45
CA LEU A 406 27.51 28.67 -21.56
C LEU A 406 26.73 29.29 -22.73
N THR A 407 27.37 29.40 -23.89
CA THR A 407 26.75 29.91 -25.12
C THR A 407 26.37 28.77 -26.06
N THR A 408 25.45 29.05 -26.98
CA THR A 408 24.99 28.11 -27.99
C THR A 408 26.15 27.52 -28.81
N ASP A 409 27.17 28.32 -29.13
CA ASP A 409 28.37 27.86 -29.85
C ASP A 409 29.19 26.86 -29.03
N ILE A 410 29.40 27.13 -27.73
CA ILE A 410 30.17 26.25 -26.85
C ILE A 410 29.49 24.89 -26.74
N VAL A 411 28.18 24.88 -26.47
CA VAL A 411 27.44 23.63 -26.28
C VAL A 411 27.26 22.89 -27.60
N SER A 412 26.99 23.58 -28.70
CA SER A 412 26.83 22.95 -30.02
C SER A 412 28.14 22.38 -30.59
N SER A 413 29.30 22.93 -30.19
CA SER A 413 30.62 22.45 -30.60
C SER A 413 30.91 21.00 -30.19
N LYS A 414 30.18 20.46 -29.19
CA LYS A 414 30.29 19.06 -28.77
C LYS A 414 29.73 18.08 -29.79
N GLY A 415 28.94 18.55 -30.76
CA GLY A 415 28.53 17.80 -31.94
C GLY A 415 27.64 16.57 -31.64
N ARG A 416 27.03 16.51 -30.45
CA ARG A 416 26.03 15.47 -30.11
C ARG A 416 24.67 15.83 -30.69
N LYS A 417 23.80 14.82 -30.76
CA LYS A 417 22.47 14.90 -31.37
C LYS A 417 21.48 15.73 -30.56
N SER A 418 21.76 15.96 -29.28
CA SER A 418 20.89 16.63 -28.31
C SER A 418 21.63 17.69 -27.51
N ILE A 419 20.91 18.74 -27.11
CA ILE A 419 21.43 19.75 -26.17
C ILE A 419 21.82 19.12 -24.82
N VAL A 420 21.03 18.14 -24.36
CA VAL A 420 21.27 17.41 -23.12
C VAL A 420 22.56 16.60 -23.21
N ASP A 421 22.77 15.87 -24.31
CA ASP A 421 24.00 15.10 -24.52
C ASP A 421 25.24 16.00 -24.61
N ASN A 422 25.10 17.14 -25.28
CA ASN A 422 26.18 18.13 -25.35
C ASN A 422 26.55 18.66 -23.95
N LEU A 423 25.55 18.98 -23.13
CA LEU A 423 25.76 19.43 -21.75
C LEU A 423 26.34 18.33 -20.86
N ASN A 424 25.87 17.09 -21.00
CA ASN A 424 26.44 15.94 -20.30
C ASN A 424 27.93 15.75 -20.60
N GLU A 425 28.34 15.90 -21.86
CA GLU A 425 29.77 15.84 -22.22
C GLU A 425 30.57 16.98 -21.61
N ILE A 426 30.03 18.21 -21.60
CA ILE A 426 30.68 19.33 -20.90
C ILE A 426 30.86 19.01 -19.41
N TRP A 427 29.82 18.52 -18.74
CA TRP A 427 29.91 18.17 -17.32
C TRP A 427 30.92 17.04 -17.07
N LYS A 428 30.93 16.04 -17.95
CA LYS A 428 31.85 14.90 -17.89
C LYS A 428 33.31 15.35 -18.03
N GLU A 429 33.60 16.23 -18.98
CA GLU A 429 34.94 16.80 -19.16
C GLU A 429 35.41 17.57 -17.92
N ASN A 430 34.50 18.25 -17.22
CA ASN A 430 34.79 19.05 -16.04
C ASN A 430 34.67 18.27 -14.70
N GLN A 431 34.49 16.94 -14.71
CA GLN A 431 34.42 16.13 -13.49
C GLN A 431 35.68 16.22 -12.62
N HIS A 432 36.84 16.42 -13.25
CA HIS A 432 38.12 16.61 -12.55
C HIS A 432 38.17 17.89 -11.71
N LEU A 433 37.28 18.86 -11.99
CA LEU A 433 37.08 20.09 -11.23
C LEU A 433 36.04 19.92 -10.11
N GLY A 434 35.61 18.70 -9.82
CA GLY A 434 34.60 18.39 -8.81
C GLY A 434 33.16 18.62 -9.27
N TRP A 435 32.92 18.72 -10.58
CA TRP A 435 31.55 18.76 -11.10
C TRP A 435 30.90 17.39 -10.96
N GLU A 436 29.74 17.36 -10.31
CA GLU A 436 28.85 16.19 -10.28
C GLU A 436 28.26 15.90 -11.66
N LYS A 437 27.34 14.93 -11.76
CA LYS A 437 26.60 14.70 -13.01
C LYS A 437 25.71 15.91 -13.32
N PHE A 438 25.51 16.19 -14.60
CA PHE A 438 24.55 17.20 -15.03
C PHE A 438 23.14 16.76 -14.62
N ASP A 439 22.43 17.61 -13.88
CA ASP A 439 21.11 17.30 -13.35
C ASP A 439 20.05 18.00 -14.20
N ARG A 440 19.43 17.23 -15.10
CA ARG A 440 18.36 17.71 -15.98
C ARG A 440 17.09 18.05 -15.19
N GLU A 441 16.85 17.36 -14.08
CA GLU A 441 15.64 17.54 -13.27
C GLU A 441 15.68 18.89 -12.55
N GLU A 442 16.87 19.33 -12.12
CA GLU A 442 17.05 20.66 -11.54
C GLU A 442 16.76 21.79 -12.55
N ILE A 443 17.15 21.62 -13.82
CA ILE A 443 16.80 22.57 -14.89
C ILE A 443 15.28 22.57 -15.13
N CYS A 444 14.67 21.38 -15.15
CA CYS A 444 13.22 21.23 -15.28
C CYS A 444 12.48 21.93 -14.15
N ARG A 445 12.91 21.76 -12.89
CA ARG A 445 12.35 22.44 -11.72
C ARG A 445 12.42 23.95 -11.89
N TYR A 446 13.59 24.49 -12.27
CA TYR A 446 13.76 25.92 -12.50
C TYR A 446 12.77 26.47 -13.54
N ILE A 447 12.68 25.82 -14.71
CA ILE A 447 11.77 26.26 -15.79
C ILE A 447 10.31 26.17 -15.33
N CYS A 448 9.91 25.06 -14.71
CA CYS A 448 8.54 24.86 -14.26
C CYS A 448 8.16 25.85 -13.15
N GLU A 449 9.08 26.16 -12.24
CA GLU A 449 8.89 27.19 -11.21
C GLU A 449 8.66 28.55 -11.84
N LYS A 450 9.51 28.97 -12.79
CA LYS A 450 9.35 30.26 -13.48
C LYS A 450 8.04 30.34 -14.27
N ILE A 451 7.60 29.26 -14.89
CA ILE A 451 6.27 29.18 -15.51
C ILE A 451 5.17 29.38 -14.47
N ALA A 452 5.25 28.69 -13.32
CA ALA A 452 4.24 28.76 -12.27
C ALA A 452 4.14 30.15 -11.63
N LEU A 453 5.26 30.86 -11.49
CA LEU A 453 5.34 32.22 -10.95
C LEU A 453 4.97 33.30 -11.99
N GLY A 454 4.85 32.94 -13.28
CA GLY A 454 4.64 33.91 -14.35
C GLY A 454 5.89 34.73 -14.72
N GLU A 455 7.08 34.22 -14.37
CA GLU A 455 8.39 34.85 -14.60
C GLU A 455 9.16 34.17 -15.75
N ALA A 456 8.45 33.49 -16.66
CA ALA A 456 9.04 32.72 -17.74
C ALA A 456 9.21 33.53 -19.05
N ASP A 457 9.48 34.84 -18.95
CA ASP A 457 9.65 35.73 -20.11
C ASP A 457 10.84 35.36 -21.00
N PHE A 458 11.80 34.59 -20.46
CA PHE A 458 12.92 34.04 -21.22
C PHE A 458 12.50 32.91 -22.17
N LEU A 459 11.30 32.34 -22.03
CA LEU A 459 10.78 31.32 -22.94
C LEU A 459 10.16 31.99 -24.18
N SER A 460 10.85 31.84 -25.31
CA SER A 460 10.46 32.38 -26.60
C SER A 460 9.15 31.79 -27.13
N ASP A 461 8.49 32.50 -28.04
CA ASP A 461 7.30 32.00 -28.73
C ASP A 461 7.61 30.75 -29.58
N LYS A 462 8.86 30.61 -30.04
CA LYS A 462 9.34 29.41 -30.71
C LYS A 462 9.19 28.17 -29.82
N THR A 463 9.65 28.25 -28.56
CA THR A 463 9.47 27.15 -27.58
C THR A 463 7.99 26.86 -27.36
N LYS A 464 7.17 27.89 -27.18
CA LYS A 464 5.71 27.73 -27.00
C LYS A 464 5.07 26.99 -28.19
N ASP A 465 5.42 27.38 -29.41
CA ASP A 465 4.90 26.75 -30.62
C ASP A 465 5.36 25.30 -30.79
N GLN A 466 6.60 24.99 -30.41
CA GLN A 466 7.13 23.63 -30.42
C GLN A 466 6.34 22.71 -29.47
N PHE A 467 6.00 23.18 -28.26
CA PHE A 467 5.15 22.42 -27.34
C PHE A 467 3.70 22.30 -27.85
N ARG A 468 3.13 23.34 -28.48
CA ARG A 468 1.81 23.22 -29.14
C ARG A 468 1.80 22.12 -30.20
N VAL A 469 2.88 22.00 -30.98
CA VAL A 469 3.02 20.93 -31.97
C VAL A 469 3.05 19.56 -31.29
N LEU A 470 3.78 19.39 -30.19
CA LEU A 470 3.79 18.15 -29.42
C LEU A 470 2.39 17.78 -28.91
N TYR A 471 1.67 18.72 -28.28
CA TYR A 471 0.32 18.43 -27.77
C TYR A 471 -0.65 18.07 -28.89
N ARG A 472 -0.57 18.75 -30.05
CA ARG A 472 -1.36 18.41 -31.23
C ARG A 472 -1.06 17.01 -31.73
N LEU A 473 0.22 16.62 -31.80
CA LEU A 473 0.62 15.27 -32.16
C LEU A 473 -0.01 14.24 -31.21
N ILE A 474 0.05 14.47 -29.89
CA ILE A 474 -0.55 13.57 -28.91
C ILE A 474 -2.07 13.45 -29.11
N VAL A 475 -2.77 14.57 -29.26
CA VAL A 475 -4.23 14.58 -29.51
C VAL A 475 -4.58 13.88 -30.81
N GLU A 476 -3.78 14.05 -31.86
CA GLU A 476 -3.98 13.38 -33.14
C GLU A 476 -3.85 11.86 -33.00
N ARG A 477 -2.81 11.38 -32.30
CA ARG A 477 -2.60 9.95 -32.03
C ARG A 477 -3.75 9.35 -31.21
N ILE A 478 -4.25 10.09 -30.23
CA ILE A 478 -5.44 9.68 -29.45
C ILE A 478 -6.65 9.49 -30.37
N ARG A 479 -6.95 10.48 -31.24
CA ARG A 479 -8.08 10.39 -32.18
C ARG A 479 -7.92 9.26 -33.18
N GLN A 480 -6.71 9.05 -33.70
CA GLN A 480 -6.42 7.94 -34.62
C GLN A 480 -6.67 6.58 -33.96
N ASN A 481 -6.25 6.39 -32.70
CA ASN A 481 -6.52 5.14 -31.97
C ASN A 481 -8.02 4.92 -31.75
N GLN A 482 -8.77 5.96 -31.35
CA GLN A 482 -10.22 5.86 -31.16
C GLN A 482 -10.95 5.45 -32.45
N ASN A 483 -10.53 5.98 -33.59
CA ASN A 483 -11.07 5.59 -34.90
C ASN A 483 -10.76 4.13 -35.24
N LEU A 484 -9.54 3.66 -34.97
CA LEU A 484 -9.14 2.26 -35.21
C LEU A 484 -9.96 1.28 -34.36
N VAL A 485 -10.18 1.60 -33.08
CA VAL A 485 -11.00 0.79 -32.16
C VAL A 485 -12.46 0.75 -32.62
N SER A 486 -13.01 1.88 -33.06
CA SER A 486 -14.38 1.97 -33.55
C SER A 486 -14.62 1.18 -34.85
N GLN A 487 -13.62 1.14 -35.75
CA GLN A 487 -13.70 0.36 -36.99
C GLN A 487 -13.61 -1.15 -36.77
N THR A 488 -12.92 -1.59 -35.72
CA THR A 488 -12.81 -3.01 -35.34
C THR A 488 -14.03 -3.52 -34.57
N THR A 489 -14.87 -2.64 -34.01
CA THR A 489 -16.11 -3.00 -33.28
C THR A 489 -17.39 -3.02 -34.12
N ILE A 490 -17.31 -2.82 -35.45
CA ILE A 490 -18.49 -2.98 -36.33
C ILE A 490 -18.90 -4.46 -36.31
N PRO A 491 -20.09 -4.83 -35.80
CA PRO A 491 -20.53 -6.21 -35.80
C PRO A 491 -20.77 -6.63 -37.25
N TYR A 492 -20.17 -7.74 -37.66
CA TYR A 492 -20.58 -8.46 -38.86
C TYR A 492 -22.09 -8.71 -38.78
N THR A 493 -22.86 -7.86 -39.44
CA THR A 493 -24.25 -8.13 -39.80
C THR A 493 -24.24 -8.50 -41.27
N ARG A 494 -24.17 -9.80 -41.53
CA ARG A 494 -24.93 -10.48 -42.58
C ARG A 494 -24.87 -11.99 -42.39
#